data_AF-X1EUH3-F1
#
_entry.id   AF-X1EUH3-F1
#
_cell.length_a   1.000
_cell.length_b   1.000
_cell.length_c   1.000
_cell.angle_alpha   90.00
_cell.angle_beta   90.00
_cell.angle_gamma   90.00
#
_symmetry.space_group_name_H-M   'P 1'
#
loop_
_entity.id
_entity.type
_entity.pdbx_description
1 polymer ?
#
loop_
_entity_poly.entity_id
_entity_poly.type
_entity_poly.pdbx_seq_one_letter_code
_entity_poly.pdbx_strand_id
1 'polypeptide(L)'
;MATCKNCDKSGFFVFVNSSGLCNECSPIITSIINNNFRIISESIELIKKSKNFKTRLSRCDLILNIAEKLLEYENKGIQSIKP
;
A
#
# COMPACT_ATOMS: atom_id res chain seq x y z
N MET A 1 -7.86 -16.03 -18.75
CA MET A 1 -6.38 -16.09 -18.74
C MET A 1 -5.92 -15.22 -17.58
N ALA A 2 -5.02 -15.71 -16.71
CA ALA A 2 -4.59 -14.90 -15.58
C ALA A 2 -3.87 -13.64 -16.09
N THR A 3 -4.15 -12.51 -15.44
CA THR A 3 -3.55 -11.21 -15.77
C THR A 3 -3.13 -10.53 -14.48
N CYS A 4 -1.88 -10.08 -14.41
CA CYS A 4 -1.37 -9.36 -13.27
C CYS A 4 -2.01 -7.97 -13.20
N LYS A 5 -2.66 -7.63 -12.08
CA LYS A 5 -3.32 -6.32 -11.85
C LYS A 5 -2.35 -5.13 -11.79
N ASN A 6 -1.05 -5.38 -11.63
CA ASN A 6 -0.05 -4.31 -11.49
C ASN A 6 0.72 -4.00 -12.78
N CYS A 7 1.10 -5.03 -13.54
CA CYS A 7 1.95 -4.88 -14.73
C CYS A 7 1.32 -5.39 -16.03
N ASP A 8 0.03 -5.76 -15.99
CA ASP A 8 -0.77 -6.22 -17.14
C ASP A 8 -0.23 -7.47 -17.86
N LYS A 9 0.81 -8.12 -17.31
CA LYS A 9 1.35 -9.39 -17.81
C LYS A 9 0.23 -10.43 -17.81
N SER A 10 -0.08 -10.96 -19.00
CA SER A 10 -1.11 -11.96 -19.23
C SER A 10 -0.57 -13.09 -20.11
N GLY A 11 -1.12 -14.29 -19.97
CA GLY A 11 -0.70 -15.44 -20.75
C GLY A 11 -1.19 -16.77 -20.17
N PHE A 12 -1.14 -17.83 -20.97
CA PHE A 12 -1.55 -19.17 -20.54
C PHE A 12 -0.69 -19.71 -19.38
N PHE A 13 0.57 -19.28 -19.30
CA PHE A 13 1.54 -19.66 -18.27
C PHE A 13 1.79 -18.57 -17.22
N VAL A 14 0.96 -17.52 -17.22
CA VAL A 14 1.03 -16.50 -16.17
C VAL A 14 0.24 -17.03 -14.97
N PHE A 15 0.88 -17.05 -13.81
CA PHE A 15 0.24 -17.36 -12.53
C PHE A 15 0.14 -16.08 -11.70
N VAL A 16 -1.03 -15.88 -11.08
CA VAL A 16 -1.26 -14.78 -10.16
C VAL A 16 -1.71 -15.33 -8.81
N ASN A 17 -1.34 -14.63 -7.73
CA ASN A 17 -1.77 -14.96 -6.38
C ASN A 17 -3.23 -14.53 -6.12
N SER A 18 -3.73 -14.72 -4.90
CA SER A 18 -5.08 -14.31 -4.48
C SER A 18 -5.34 -12.80 -4.61
N SER A 19 -4.29 -11.98 -4.55
CA SER A 19 -4.36 -10.52 -4.80
C SER A 19 -4.29 -10.16 -6.28
N GLY A 20 -4.20 -11.14 -7.18
CA GLY A 20 -4.10 -10.94 -8.64
C GLY A 20 -2.74 -10.41 -9.09
N LEU A 21 -1.67 -10.65 -8.33
CA LEU A 21 -0.30 -10.26 -8.66
C LEU A 21 0.53 -11.45 -9.15
N CYS A 22 1.36 -11.23 -10.16
CA CYS A 22 2.35 -12.23 -10.58
C CYS A 22 3.48 -12.38 -9.55
N ASN A 23 4.29 -13.43 -9.70
CA ASN A 23 5.40 -13.75 -8.79
C ASN A 23 6.45 -12.63 -8.65
N GLU A 24 6.61 -11.80 -9.68
CA GLU A 24 7.53 -10.65 -9.66
C GLU A 24 6.93 -9.45 -8.90
N CYS A 25 5.65 -9.11 -9.17
CA CYS A 25 4.99 -7.96 -8.55
C CYS A 25 4.59 -8.23 -7.09
N SER A 26 4.21 -9.47 -6.75
CA SER A 26 3.73 -9.84 -5.41
C SER A 26 4.67 -9.40 -4.27
N PRO A 27 5.96 -9.78 -4.25
CA PRO A 27 6.86 -9.40 -3.16
C PRO A 27 7.11 -7.88 -3.11
N ILE A 28 7.19 -7.22 -4.27
CA ILE A 28 7.44 -5.77 -4.37
C ILE A 28 6.27 -4.99 -3.76
N ILE A 29 5.05 -5.27 -4.22
CA ILE A 29 3.85 -4.58 -3.75
C ILE A 29 3.60 -4.88 -2.27
N THR A 30 3.81 -6.13 -1.83
CA THR A 30 3.70 -6.50 -0.40
C THR A 30 4.68 -5.72 0.47
N SER A 31 5.93 -5.56 0.01
CA SER A 31 6.94 -4.77 0.74
C SER A 31 6.55 -3.29 0.83
N ILE A 32 6.06 -2.70 -0.26
CA ILE A 32 5.57 -1.31 -0.30
C ILE A 32 4.42 -1.11 0.70
N ILE A 33 3.43 -1.99 0.67
CA ILE A 33 2.27 -1.95 1.57
C ILE A 33 2.74 -2.04 3.03
N ASN A 34 3.59 -3.02 3.37
CA ASN A 34 4.06 -3.23 4.73
C ASN A 34 4.86 -2.03 5.25
N ASN A 35 5.73 -1.45 4.42
CA ASN A 35 6.50 -0.27 4.81
C ASN A 35 5.59 0.95 5.02
N ASN A 36 4.61 1.16 4.14
CA ASN A 36 3.61 2.23 4.29
C ASN A 36 2.78 2.06 5.57
N PHE A 37 2.34 0.84 5.89
CA PHE A 37 1.63 0.55 7.13
C PHE A 37 2.47 0.87 8.37
N ARG A 38 3.77 0.53 8.36
CA ARG A 38 4.71 0.88 9.42
C ARG A 38 4.81 2.41 9.59
N ILE A 39 4.98 3.15 8.50
CA ILE A 39 5.08 4.61 8.53
C ILE A 39 3.79 5.26 9.05
N ILE A 40 2.62 4.75 8.65
CA ILE A 40 1.32 5.20 9.17
C ILE A 40 1.25 4.96 10.68
N SER A 41 1.60 3.76 11.14
CA SER A 41 1.56 3.40 12.56
C SER A 41 2.47 4.29 13.40
N GLU A 42 3.71 4.53 12.95
CA GLU A 42 4.65 5.44 13.60
C GLU A 42 4.13 6.89 13.61
N SER A 43 3.51 7.33 12.50
CA SER A 43 2.94 8.67 12.38
C SER A 43 1.75 8.87 13.34
N ILE A 44 0.88 7.87 13.50
CA ILE A 44 -0.22 7.88 14.47
C ILE A 44 0.33 8.02 15.89
N GLU A 45 1.36 7.26 16.25
CA GLU A 45 2.01 7.35 17.56
C GLU A 45 2.61 8.74 17.81
N LEU A 46 3.24 9.34 16.80
CA LEU A 46 3.76 10.71 16.90
C LEU A 46 2.64 11.76 17.05
N ILE A 47 1.51 11.59 16.35
CA ILE A 47 0.36 12.48 16.47
C ILE A 47 -0.22 12.45 17.89
N LYS A 48 -0.26 11.28 18.52
CA LYS A 48 -0.77 11.09 19.88
C LYS A 48 0.19 11.65 20.94
N LYS A 49 1.50 11.50 20.76
CA LYS A 49 2.51 11.86 21.77
C LYS A 49 3.03 13.29 21.66
N SER A 50 3.06 13.86 20.46
CA SER A 50 3.64 15.19 20.24
C SER A 50 2.74 16.31 20.77
N LYS A 51 3.32 17.25 21.52
CA LYS A 51 2.66 18.50 21.91
C LYS A 51 2.75 19.59 20.83
N ASN A 52 3.61 19.39 19.82
CA ASN A 52 3.82 20.36 18.74
C ASN A 52 2.76 20.19 17.64
N PHE A 53 1.88 21.18 17.51
CA PHE A 53 0.81 21.20 16.51
C PHE A 53 1.34 21.04 15.07
N LYS A 54 2.42 21.73 14.70
CA LYS A 54 3.01 21.65 13.35
C LYS A 54 3.48 20.24 13.03
N THR A 55 4.07 19.54 14.01
CA THR A 55 4.47 18.14 13.85
C THR A 55 3.25 17.24 13.65
N ARG A 56 2.18 17.42 14.44
CA ARG A 56 0.95 16.62 14.30
C ARG A 56 0.32 16.80 12.92
N LEU A 57 0.19 18.05 12.46
CA LEU A 57 -0.36 18.37 11.15
C LEU A 57 0.44 17.73 10.02
N SER A 58 1.77 17.91 10.03
CA SER A 58 2.66 17.31 9.02
C SER A 58 2.58 15.78 8.98
N ARG A 59 2.29 15.11 10.11
CA ARG A 59 2.07 13.66 10.12
C ARG A 59 0.71 13.26 9.55
N CYS A 60 -0.33 14.07 9.77
CA CYS A 60 -1.62 13.87 9.08
C CYS A 60 -1.46 13.99 7.56
N ASP A 61 -0.73 15.00 7.10
CA ASP A 61 -0.45 15.19 5.66
C ASP A 61 0.31 14.00 5.09
N LEU A 62 1.31 13.48 5.82
CA LEU A 62 2.04 12.28 5.41
C LEU A 62 1.12 11.05 5.29
N ILE A 63 0.22 10.85 6.26
CA ILE A 63 -0.74 9.74 6.23
C ILE A 63 -1.67 9.87 5.02
N LEU A 64 -2.18 11.07 4.73
CA LEU A 64 -3.03 11.32 3.56
C LEU A 64 -2.31 10.98 2.25
N ASN A 65 -1.08 11.47 2.08
CA ASN A 65 -0.26 11.16 0.89
C ASN A 65 0.00 9.65 0.72
N ILE A 66 0.16 8.91 1.82
CA ILE A 66 0.33 7.45 1.75
C ILE A 66 -0.99 6.78 1.40
N ALA A 67 -2.11 7.22 1.99
CA ALA A 67 -3.43 6.68 1.70
C ALA A 67 -3.81 6.86 0.22
N GLU A 68 -3.51 8.01 -0.37
CA GLU A 68 -3.70 8.25 -1.81
C GLU A 68 -2.92 7.26 -2.68
N LYS A 69 -1.66 6.98 -2.33
CA LYS A 69 -0.85 5.98 -3.05
C LYS A 69 -1.39 4.56 -2.88
N LEU A 70 -1.90 4.22 -1.70
CA LEU A 70 -2.50 2.90 -1.47
C LEU A 70 -3.83 2.74 -2.21
N LEU A 71 -4.59 3.83 -2.37
CA LEU A 71 -5.83 3.86 -3.14
C LEU A 71 -5.62 3.47 -4.61
N GLU A 72 -4.47 3.79 -5.21
CA GLU A 72 -4.13 3.34 -6.57
C GLU A 72 -4.13 1.81 -6.69
N TYR A 73 -3.64 1.10 -5.66
CA TYR A 73 -3.63 -0.36 -5.63
C TYR A 73 -5.03 -0.92 -5.38
N GLU A 74 -5.81 -0.32 -4.47
CA GLU A 74 -7.20 -0.71 -4.22
C GLU A 74 -8.08 -0.54 -5.47
N ASN A 75 -7.89 0.54 -6.22
CA ASN A 75 -8.58 0.79 -7.49
C ASN A 75 -8.23 -0.26 -8.56
N LYS A 76 -7.02 -0.82 -8.50
CA LYS A 76 -6.60 -1.98 -9.32
C LYS A 76 -7.12 -3.31 -8.77
N GLY A 77 -7.85 -3.31 -7.65
CA GLY A 77 -8.36 -4.49 -6.95
C GLY A 77 -7.27 -5.25 -6.22
N ILE A 78 -6.15 -4.60 -5.87
CA ILE A 78 -5.07 -5.16 -5.06
C ILE A 78 -5.29 -4.67 -3.62
N GLN A 79 -5.71 -5.57 -2.74
CA GLN A 79 -5.94 -5.24 -1.33
C GLN A 79 -4.65 -4.77 -0.67
N SER A 80 -4.69 -3.54 -0.15
CA SER A 80 -3.60 -2.83 0.50
C SER A 80 -3.65 -2.94 2.03
N ILE A 81 -4.84 -3.11 2.61
CA ILE A 81 -5.02 -3.30 4.05
C ILE A 81 -6.04 -4.41 4.26
N LYS A 82 -5.68 -5.43 5.04
CA LYS A 82 -6.67 -6.35 5.61
C LYS A 82 -7.16 -5.72 6.92
N PRO A 83 -8.47 -5.43 7.05
CA PRO A 83 -9.04 -4.98 8.31
C PRO A 83 -8.92 -6.05 9.40
#